data_AF-A0A1I1QF25-F1
#
_entry.id   AF-A0A1I1QF25-F1
#
_cell.length_a   1.000
_cell.length_b   1.000
_cell.length_c   1.000
_cell.angle_alpha   90.00
_cell.angle_beta   90.00
_cell.angle_gamma   90.00
#
_symmetry.space_group_name_H-M   'P 1'
#
loop_
_entity.id
_entity.type
_entity.pdbx_description
1 polymer ?
#
loop_
_entity_poly.entity_id
_entity_poly.type
_entity_poly.pdbx_seq_one_letter_code
_entity_poly.pdbx_strand_id
1 'polypeptide(L)'
;MRRALDRLLADRTRADRRWTVAQWPNAAAWAFLVLTLVRQVVDQGPWGTAVFVGTRVALVWWAGDELLRGVNPFRRLLGAVVLLVTGVGLLAG
;
A
#
# COMPACT_ATOMS: atom_id res chain seq x y z
N MET A 1 -13.03 -7.55 23.49
CA MET A 1 -12.31 -6.59 22.63
C MET A 1 -10.86 -7.00 22.35
N ARG A 2 -10.01 -7.20 23.37
CA ARG A 2 -8.58 -7.55 23.21
C ARG A 2 -8.30 -8.74 22.27
N ARG A 3 -9.04 -9.85 22.42
CA ARG A 3 -8.91 -11.03 21.54
C ARG A 3 -9.17 -10.74 20.05
N ALA A 4 -10.08 -9.82 19.74
CA ALA A 4 -10.36 -9.43 18.36
C ALA A 4 -9.21 -8.58 17.80
N LEU A 5 -8.71 -7.63 18.61
CA LEU A 5 -7.54 -6.83 18.27
C LEU A 5 -6.30 -7.70 18.07
N ASP A 6 -6.06 -8.69 18.94
CA ASP A 6 -4.95 -9.64 18.79
C ASP A 6 -5.04 -10.42 17.48
N ARG A 7 -6.24 -10.85 17.07
CA ARG A 7 -6.41 -11.55 15.79
C ARG A 7 -6.06 -10.66 14.59
N LEU A 8 -6.45 -9.39 14.65
CA LEU A 8 -6.32 -8.43 13.54
C LEU A 8 -4.94 -7.77 13.47
N LEU A 9 -4.38 -7.39 14.60
CA LEU A 9 -3.22 -6.50 14.70
C LEU A 9 -1.93 -7.21 15.13
N ALA A 10 -2.01 -8.37 15.79
CA ALA A 10 -0.79 -9.05 16.23
C ALA A 10 0.01 -9.55 15.03
N ASP A 11 1.27 -9.14 14.97
CA ASP A 11 2.25 -9.60 13.98
C ASP A 11 2.43 -11.11 14.08
N ARG A 12 2.21 -11.83 12.98
CA ARG A 12 2.30 -13.30 12.92
C ARG A 12 3.67 -13.79 12.46
N THR A 13 4.55 -12.87 12.08
CA THR A 13 5.92 -13.15 11.61
C THR A 13 6.94 -13.07 12.75
N ARG A 14 6.58 -12.42 13.87
CA ARG A 14 7.45 -12.26 15.04
C ARG A 14 6.98 -13.10 16.23
N ALA A 15 7.95 -13.61 17.00
CA ALA A 15 7.68 -14.41 18.19
C ALA A 15 6.97 -13.62 19.32
N ASP A 16 7.22 -12.30 19.41
CA ASP A 16 6.68 -11.43 20.45
C ASP A 16 5.24 -10.96 20.18
N ARG A 17 4.70 -11.22 18.98
CA ARG A 17 3.31 -10.95 18.56
C ARG A 17 2.81 -9.54 18.90
N ARG A 18 3.69 -8.54 18.83
CA ARG A 18 3.31 -7.14 19.07
C ARG A 18 2.26 -6.68 18.06
N TRP A 19 1.45 -5.72 18.45
CA TRP A 19 0.47 -5.12 17.55
C TRP A 19 1.17 -4.21 16.53
N THR A 20 0.89 -4.44 15.25
CA THR A 20 1.49 -3.70 14.14
C THR A 20 0.39 -3.08 13.29
N VAL A 21 0.25 -1.75 13.36
CA VAL A 21 -0.67 -0.97 12.51
C VAL A 21 0.09 -0.37 11.32
N ALA A 22 1.26 0.19 11.60
CA ALA A 22 2.17 0.75 10.61
C ALA A 22 3.53 0.07 10.69
N GLN A 23 4.24 0.07 9.57
CA GLN A 23 5.58 -0.48 9.43
C GLN A 23 6.41 0.44 8.54
N TRP A 24 7.73 0.29 8.59
CA TRP A 24 8.61 1.00 7.67
C TRP A 24 8.25 0.66 6.21
N PRO A 25 8.32 1.64 5.28
CA PRO A 25 7.97 1.41 3.89
C PRO A 25 8.93 0.40 3.27
N ASN A 26 8.37 -0.58 2.54
CA ASN A 26 9.16 -1.42 1.64
C ASN A 26 9.50 -0.63 0.36
N ALA A 27 10.27 -1.23 -0.56
CA ALA A 27 10.69 -0.57 -1.80
C ALA A 27 9.51 -0.02 -2.63
N ALA A 28 8.39 -0.75 -2.70
CA ALA A 28 7.22 -0.33 -3.45
C ALA A 28 6.50 0.87 -2.80
N ALA A 29 6.38 0.86 -1.47
CA ALA A 29 5.85 2.00 -0.74
C ALA A 29 6.75 3.23 -0.90
N TRP A 30 8.07 3.06 -0.85
CA TRP A 30 9.01 4.16 -1.15
C TRP A 30 8.86 4.70 -2.57
N ALA A 31 8.75 3.82 -3.57
CA ALA A 31 8.52 4.24 -4.95
C ALA A 31 7.21 5.04 -5.08
N PHE A 32 6.12 4.58 -4.46
CA PHE A 32 4.85 5.31 -4.44
C PHE A 32 4.99 6.69 -3.79
N LEU A 33 5.65 6.78 -2.62
CA LEU A 33 5.86 8.05 -1.92
C LEU A 33 6.71 9.03 -2.75
N VAL A 34 7.83 8.57 -3.31
CA VAL A 34 8.71 9.40 -4.15
C VAL A 34 7.98 9.88 -5.40
N LEU A 35 7.27 9.01 -6.12
CA LEU A 35 6.54 9.40 -7.32
C LEU A 35 5.39 10.37 -7.00
N THR A 36 4.75 10.23 -5.84
CA THR A 36 3.73 11.17 -5.36
C THR A 36 4.32 12.56 -5.11
N LEU A 37 5.54 12.64 -4.57
CA LEU A 37 6.26 13.90 -4.38
C LEU A 37 6.71 14.50 -5.72
N VAL A 38 7.29 13.68 -6.62
CA VAL A 38 7.72 14.12 -7.96
C VAL A 38 6.54 14.68 -8.76
N ARG A 39 5.35 14.09 -8.62
CA ARG A 39 4.14 14.58 -9.29
C ARG A 39 3.78 16.02 -8.92
N GLN A 40 4.19 16.52 -7.75
CA GLN A 40 3.91 17.90 -7.34
C GLN A 40 4.68 18.93 -8.16
N VAL A 41 5.76 18.53 -8.83
CA VAL A 41 6.68 19.45 -9.52
C VAL A 41 6.82 19.19 -11.01
N VAL A 42 6.32 18.05 -11.51
CA VAL A 42 6.34 17.71 -12.94
C VAL A 42 5.12 18.32 -13.64
N ASP A 43 5.35 18.80 -14.86
CA ASP A 43 4.32 19.37 -15.73
C ASP A 43 3.35 18.31 -16.28
N GLN A 44 2.19 18.74 -16.80
CA GLN A 44 1.17 17.82 -17.34
C GLN A 44 1.53 17.23 -18.72
N GLY A 45 2.81 17.30 -19.11
CA GLY A 45 3.32 16.74 -20.35
C GLY A 45 3.50 15.22 -20.30
N PRO A 46 4.21 14.62 -21.29
CA PRO A 46 4.48 13.19 -21.34
C PRO A 46 5.12 12.63 -20.05
N TRP A 47 6.00 13.41 -19.42
CA TRP A 47 6.63 13.06 -18.14
C TRP A 47 5.63 13.03 -16.99
N GLY A 48 4.69 13.98 -16.92
CA GLY A 48 3.61 13.96 -15.94
C GLY A 48 2.74 12.72 -16.04
N THR A 49 2.40 12.33 -17.27
CA THR A 49 1.66 11.09 -17.53
C THR A 49 2.46 9.86 -17.09
N ALA A 50 3.76 9.80 -17.38
CA ALA A 50 4.61 8.69 -16.95
C ALA A 50 4.69 8.58 -15.42
N VAL A 51 4.89 9.70 -14.71
CA VAL A 51 4.92 9.75 -13.23
C VAL A 51 3.56 9.34 -12.66
N PHE A 52 2.46 9.77 -13.28
CA PHE A 52 1.11 9.41 -12.87
C PHE A 52 0.84 7.90 -12.98
N VAL A 53 1.17 7.30 -14.13
CA VAL A 53 1.06 5.86 -14.33
C VAL A 53 1.97 5.11 -13.36
N GLY A 54 3.23 5.55 -13.22
CA GLY A 54 4.19 4.96 -12.29
C GLY A 54 3.70 4.96 -10.85
N THR A 55 3.09 6.07 -10.40
CA THR A 55 2.51 6.18 -9.04
C THR A 55 1.45 5.10 -8.80
N ARG A 56 0.57 4.87 -9.78
CA ARG A 56 -0.48 3.85 -9.70
C ARG A 56 0.09 2.44 -9.71
N VAL A 57 1.06 2.17 -10.58
CA VAL A 57 1.76 0.87 -10.63
C VAL A 57 2.44 0.56 -9.30
N ALA A 58 3.16 1.54 -8.73
CA ALA A 58 3.80 1.38 -7.42
C ALA A 58 2.78 1.11 -6.31
N LEU A 59 1.65 1.82 -6.31
CA LEU A 59 0.58 1.63 -5.34
C LEU A 59 -0.07 0.23 -5.45
N VAL A 60 -0.38 -0.22 -6.66
CA VAL A 60 -0.93 -1.57 -6.92
C VAL A 60 0.06 -2.64 -6.48
N TRP A 61 1.35 -2.47 -6.80
CA TRP A 61 2.39 -3.40 -6.40
C TRP A 61 2.52 -3.50 -4.88
N TRP A 62 2.57 -2.36 -4.19
CA TRP A 62 2.60 -2.33 -2.73
C TRP A 62 1.37 -3.00 -2.12
N ALA A 63 0.18 -2.68 -2.62
CA ALA A 63 -1.06 -3.22 -2.10
C ALA A 63 -1.18 -4.74 -2.32
N GLY A 64 -0.68 -5.25 -3.46
CA GLY A 64 -0.56 -6.69 -3.72
C GLY A 64 0.43 -7.38 -2.78
N ASP A 65 1.60 -6.78 -2.54
CA ASP A 65 2.57 -7.30 -1.57
C ASP A 65 1.97 -7.36 -0.17
N GLU A 66 1.23 -6.33 0.25
CA GLU A 66 0.59 -6.31 1.57
C GLU A 66 -0.57 -7.31 1.67
N LEU A 67 -1.36 -7.50 0.61
CA LEU A 67 -2.43 -8.49 0.57
C LEU A 67 -1.88 -9.92 0.76
N LEU A 68 -0.79 -10.24 0.06
CA LEU A 68 -0.22 -11.59 0.03
C LEU A 68 0.71 -11.87 1.22
N ARG A 69 1.54 -10.88 1.57
CA ARG A 69 2.65 -11.01 2.53
C ARG A 69 2.49 -10.15 3.78
N GLY A 70 1.37 -9.46 3.94
CA GLY A 70 1.10 -8.65 5.13
C GLY A 70 1.19 -9.46 6.42
N VAL A 71 1.81 -8.85 7.43
CA VAL A 71 2.21 -9.49 8.70
C VAL A 71 1.02 -9.88 9.59
N ASN A 72 -0.15 -9.29 9.35
CA ASN A 72 -1.38 -9.55 10.09
C ASN A 72 -2.62 -9.31 9.17
N PRO A 73 -3.83 -9.75 9.58
CA PRO A 73 -5.03 -9.56 8.76
C PRO A 73 -5.39 -8.11 8.49
N PHE A 74 -5.12 -7.20 9.42
CA PHE A 74 -5.38 -5.78 9.20
C PHE A 74 -4.57 -5.25 8.02
N ARG A 75 -3.27 -5.56 7.98
CA ARG A 75 -2.38 -5.20 6.88
C ARG A 75 -2.82 -5.82 5.55
N ARG A 76 -3.18 -7.11 5.55
CA ARG A 76 -3.70 -7.78 4.34
C ARG A 76 -5.00 -7.15 3.83
N LEU A 77 -5.90 -6.80 4.75
CA LEU A 77 -7.15 -6.10 4.43
C LEU A 77 -6.88 -4.71 3.87
N LEU A 78 -5.91 -3.98 4.43
CA LEU A 78 -5.48 -2.69 3.89
C LEU A 78 -5.02 -2.83 2.43
N GLY A 79 -4.18 -3.83 2.14
CA GLY A 79 -3.78 -4.17 0.76
C GLY A 79 -4.98 -4.48 -0.14
N ALA A 80 -5.92 -5.30 0.32
CA ALA A 80 -7.15 -5.63 -0.41
C ALA A 80 -7.98 -4.39 -0.76
N VAL A 81 -8.23 -3.53 0.24
CA VAL A 81 -9.02 -2.30 0.08
C VAL A 81 -8.34 -1.35 -0.90
N VAL A 82 -7.03 -1.16 -0.79
CA VAL A 82 -6.29 -0.28 -1.69
C VAL A 82 -6.30 -0.81 -3.13
N LEU A 83 -6.18 -2.13 -3.33
CA LEU A 83 -6.33 -2.73 -4.66
C LEU A 83 -7.73 -2.53 -5.24
N LEU A 84 -8.78 -2.74 -4.44
CA LEU A 84 -10.16 -2.53 -4.89
C LEU A 84 -10.42 -1.07 -5.27
N VAL A 85 -10.05 -0.12 -4.41
CA VAL A 85 -10.26 1.32 -4.66
C VAL A 85 -9.44 1.79 -5.87
N THR A 86 -8.17 1.38 -5.95
CA THR A 86 -7.30 1.76 -7.07
C THR A 86 -7.78 1.13 -8.37
N GLY A 87 -8.21 -0.14 -8.35
CA GLY A 87 -8.77 -0.84 -9.50
C GLY A 87 -10.07 -0.20 -9.99
N VAL A 88 -11.00 0.14 -9.09
CA VAL A 88 -12.22 0.86 -9.45
C VAL A 88 -11.88 2.23 -10.04
N GLY A 89 -10.95 2.98 -9.44
CA GLY A 89 -10.50 4.27 -9.96
C GLY A 89 -9.80 4.20 -11.32
N LEU A 90 -9.21 3.05 -11.67
CA LEU A 90 -8.66 2.80 -13.01
C LEU A 90 -9.74 2.45 -14.04
N LEU A 91 -10.85 1.84 -13.62
CA LEU A 91 -11.96 1.44 -14.50
C LEU A 91 -12.97 2.58 -14.73
N ALA A 92 -13.06 3.53 -13.80
CA ALA A 92 -14.02 4.63 -13.82
C ALA A 92 -13.48 5.94 -14.42
N GLY A 93 -12.20 6.01 -14.77
CA GLY A 93 -11.54 7.19 -15.34
C GLY A 93 -11.03 6.92 -16.75
#